data_AF-A0A5E5PSP1-F1
#
_entry.id   AF-A0A5E5PSP1-F1
#
_cell.length_a   1.000
_cell.length_b   1.000
_cell.length_c   1.000
_cell.angle_alpha   90.00
_cell.angle_beta   90.00
_cell.angle_gamma   90.00
#
_symmetry.space_group_name_H-M   'P 1'
#
loop_
_entity.id
_entity.type
_entity.pdbx_description
1 polymer ?
#
loop_
_entity_poly.entity_id
_entity_poly.type
_entity_poly.pdbx_seq_one_letter_code
_entity_poly.pdbx_strand_id
1 'polypeptide(L)'
;MFGLLKRGGKVYTEIVPDCKSATLQRIIKGKTSVESVIHSDGWRGYNGLVDFGYKKHFRVHHSKNEFARGNSHINGIESFWGYAKNRLVKFKGMNKSMFNLDLKECEFRFNNLKQNIYKILLGMFRKESLKLS
;
A
#
# COMPACT_ATOMS: atom_id res chain seq x y z
N MET A 1 8.27 2.95 5.09
CA MET A 1 7.43 2.07 4.22
C MET A 1 6.46 2.95 3.47
N PHE A 2 6.10 2.56 2.25
CA PHE A 2 5.13 3.25 1.43
C PHE A 2 3.97 2.30 1.11
N GLY A 3 2.76 2.85 0.99
CA GLY A 3 1.55 2.09 0.70
C GLY A 3 0.61 2.85 -0.22
N LEU A 4 -0.01 2.13 -1.15
CA LEU A 4 -1.02 2.64 -2.08
C LEU A 4 -2.27 1.77 -1.98
N LEU A 5 -3.45 2.39 -1.90
CA LEU A 5 -4.72 1.69 -1.99
C LEU A 5 -5.41 2.07 -3.30
N LYS A 6 -5.60 1.08 -4.19
CA LYS A 6 -6.41 1.25 -5.40
C LYS A 6 -7.90 1.28 -5.03
N ARG A 7 -8.66 2.15 -5.68
CA ARG A 7 -10.13 2.13 -5.63
C ARG A 7 -10.64 0.75 -6.04
N GLY A 8 -11.38 0.08 -5.15
CA GLY A 8 -11.74 -1.34 -5.28
C GLY A 8 -10.97 -2.28 -4.34
N GLY A 9 -10.12 -1.76 -3.46
CA GLY A 9 -9.67 -2.45 -2.25
C GLY A 9 -8.33 -3.19 -2.34
N LYS A 10 -7.60 -3.08 -3.45
CA LYS A 10 -6.26 -3.68 -3.56
C LYS A 10 -5.18 -2.73 -3.06
N VAL A 11 -4.34 -3.21 -2.15
CA VAL A 11 -3.20 -2.52 -1.57
C VAL A 11 -1.92 -2.92 -2.31
N TYR A 12 -1.03 -1.96 -2.48
CA TYR A 12 0.36 -2.16 -2.86
C TYR A 12 1.26 -1.56 -1.79
N THR A 13 2.35 -2.23 -1.45
CA THR A 13 3.33 -1.77 -0.46
C THR A 13 4.75 -1.88 -0.97
N GLU A 14 5.64 -1.04 -0.44
CA GLU A 14 7.06 -1.08 -0.76
C GLU A 14 7.91 -0.54 0.38
N ILE A 15 9.08 -1.14 0.59
CA ILE A 15 10.11 -0.56 1.44
C ILE A 15 10.86 0.47 0.61
N VAL A 16 10.77 1.73 1.00
CA VAL A 16 11.44 2.83 0.34
C VAL A 16 12.73 3.19 1.07
N PRO A 17 13.82 3.54 0.36
CA PRO A 17 15.10 3.91 0.96
C PRO A 17 15.01 5.25 1.71
N ASP A 18 14.12 6.12 1.27
CA ASP A 18 13.85 7.41 1.89
C ASP A 18 12.40 7.84 1.66
N CYS A 19 11.95 8.79 2.47
CA CYS A 19 10.67 9.47 2.33
C CYS A 19 10.85 10.81 1.59
N LYS A 20 11.74 10.90 0.59
CA LYS A 20 11.85 12.12 -0.22
C LYS A 20 10.70 12.16 -1.22
N SER A 21 10.25 13.37 -1.50
CA SER A 21 9.14 13.62 -2.44
C SER A 21 9.39 12.96 -3.80
N ALA A 22 10.59 13.12 -4.36
CA ALA A 22 10.96 12.53 -5.65
C ALA A 22 10.88 10.99 -5.67
N THR A 23 11.33 10.32 -4.61
CA THR A 23 11.29 8.86 -4.48
C THR A 23 9.85 8.37 -4.54
N LEU A 24 8.97 9.01 -3.77
CA LEU A 24 7.57 8.61 -3.68
C LEU A 24 6.77 8.96 -4.93
N GLN A 25 7.01 10.12 -5.52
CA GLN A 25 6.41 10.51 -6.80
C GLN A 25 6.76 9.52 -7.91
N ARG A 26 8.01 9.06 -7.97
CA ARG A 26 8.44 8.04 -8.94
C ARG A 26 7.67 6.73 -8.76
N ILE A 27 7.48 6.28 -7.52
CA ILE A 27 6.72 5.06 -7.23
C ILE A 27 5.25 5.25 -7.62
N ILE A 28 4.64 6.37 -7.24
CA ILE A 28 3.25 6.70 -7.58
C ILE A 28 3.06 6.69 -9.10
N LYS A 29 3.94 7.35 -9.85
CA LYS A 29 3.91 7.38 -11.32
C LYS A 29 4.05 5.99 -11.95
N GLY A 30 4.89 5.12 -11.37
CA GLY A 30 5.06 3.75 -11.87
C GLY A 30 3.89 2.82 -11.56
N LYS A 31 3.01 3.18 -10.61
CA LYS A 31 1.92 2.30 -10.12
C LYS A 31 0.52 2.85 -10.37
N THR A 32 0.39 4.09 -10.81
CA THR A 32 -0.90 4.75 -11.06
C THR A 32 -0.92 5.41 -12.44
N SER A 33 -2.08 5.44 -13.09
CA SER A 33 -2.27 6.21 -14.32
C SER A 33 -2.35 7.69 -14.00
N VAL A 34 -1.85 8.55 -14.89
CA VAL A 34 -1.92 10.03 -14.78
C VAL A 34 -3.38 10.52 -14.65
N GLU A 35 -4.34 9.74 -15.13
CA GLU A 35 -5.77 10.06 -15.02
C GLU A 35 -6.39 9.71 -13.67
N SER A 36 -5.63 9.05 -12.78
CA SER A 36 -6.12 8.61 -11.48
C SER A 36 -6.37 9.79 -10.55
N VAL A 37 -7.43 9.70 -9.75
CA VAL A 37 -7.68 10.61 -8.63
C VAL A 37 -6.88 10.12 -7.43
N ILE A 38 -5.95 10.94 -6.93
CA ILE A 38 -5.10 10.59 -5.79
C ILE A 38 -5.65 11.27 -4.54
N HIS A 39 -5.85 10.47 -3.50
CA HIS A 39 -6.11 10.93 -2.14
C HIS A 39 -4.85 10.68 -1.29
N SER A 40 -4.24 11.74 -0.76
CA SER A 40 -3.09 11.62 0.14
C SER A 40 -3.36 12.31 1.46
N ASP A 41 -2.62 11.91 2.49
CA ASP A 41 -2.55 12.67 3.73
C ASP A 41 -1.90 14.06 3.50
N GLY A 42 -1.96 14.91 4.51
CA GLY A 42 -1.40 16.27 4.48
C GLY A 42 0.12 16.33 4.59
N TRP A 43 0.87 15.24 4.36
CA TRP A 43 2.32 15.27 4.49
C TRP A 43 2.97 16.06 3.35
N ARG A 44 3.89 16.95 3.71
CA ARG A 44 4.53 17.92 2.78
C ARG A 44 5.25 17.25 1.61
N GLY A 45 5.71 16.01 1.78
CA GLY A 45 6.34 15.22 0.71
C GLY A 45 5.41 14.93 -0.48
N TYR A 46 4.09 15.05 -0.32
CA TYR A 46 3.11 14.89 -1.39
C TYR A 46 2.75 16.19 -2.11
N ASN A 47 3.33 17.34 -1.72
CA ASN A 47 2.95 18.64 -2.26
C ASN A 47 3.14 18.75 -3.78
N GLY A 48 4.20 18.14 -4.33
CA GLY A 48 4.49 18.18 -5.75
C GLY A 48 3.57 17.32 -6.62
N LEU A 49 2.65 16.51 -6.06
CA LEU A 49 1.72 15.68 -6.85
C LEU A 49 0.81 16.50 -7.77
N VAL A 50 0.53 17.76 -7.43
CA VAL A 50 -0.26 18.69 -8.25
C VAL A 50 0.49 19.06 -9.54
N ASP A 51 1.82 19.15 -9.49
CA ASP A 51 2.68 19.55 -10.61
C ASP A 51 2.85 18.44 -11.67
N PHE A 52 2.43 17.20 -11.36
CA PHE A 52 2.56 16.04 -12.27
C PHE A 52 1.35 15.80 -13.18
N GLY A 53 0.41 16.75 -13.28
CA GLY A 53 -0.72 16.66 -14.21
C GLY A 53 -1.81 15.66 -13.80
N TYR A 54 -1.82 15.20 -12.53
CA TYR A 54 -2.95 14.44 -12.00
C TYR A 54 -4.19 15.35 -11.97
N LYS A 55 -5.22 14.96 -12.73
CA LYS A 55 -6.43 15.79 -12.95
C LYS A 55 -7.12 16.24 -11.66
N LYS A 56 -7.02 15.47 -10.56
CA LYS A 56 -7.59 15.79 -9.24
C LYS A 56 -6.75 15.20 -8.10
N HIS A 57 -6.16 16.06 -7.26
CA HIS A 57 -5.45 15.69 -6.02
C HIS A 57 -6.23 16.20 -4.82
N PHE A 58 -6.68 15.29 -3.95
CA PHE A 58 -7.38 15.64 -2.71
C PHE A 58 -6.47 15.36 -1.51
N ARG A 59 -6.23 16.40 -0.69
CA ARG A 59 -5.47 16.29 0.56
C ARG A 59 -6.43 16.20 1.74
N VAL A 60 -6.14 15.30 2.67
CA VAL A 60 -6.88 15.20 3.93
C VAL A 60 -5.99 15.62 5.09
N HIS A 61 -6.42 16.68 5.79
CA HIS A 61 -5.72 17.24 6.93
C HIS A 61 -6.20 16.57 8.23
N HIS A 62 -5.42 15.59 8.70
CA HIS A 62 -5.73 14.80 9.89
C HIS A 62 -5.71 15.64 11.19
N SER A 63 -5.09 16.82 11.20
CA SER A 63 -5.02 17.72 12.35
C SER A 63 -6.31 18.51 12.64
N LYS A 64 -7.31 18.45 11.76
CA LYS A 64 -8.58 19.19 11.90
C LYS A 64 -9.78 18.30 12.22
N ASN A 65 -9.58 17.05 12.66
CA ASN A 65 -10.66 16.04 12.80
C ASN A 65 -11.48 15.84 11.51
N GLU A 66 -10.95 16.22 10.33
CA GLU A 66 -11.59 15.95 9.05
C GLU A 66 -11.31 14.49 8.65
N PHE A 67 -11.98 13.55 9.31
CA PHE A 67 -11.92 12.13 8.97
C PHE A 67 -12.68 11.79 7.66
N ALA A 68 -13.47 12.72 7.13
CA ALA A 68 -14.11 12.57 5.83
C ALA A 68 -14.65 13.90 5.28
N ARG A 69 -14.10 14.37 4.16
CA ARG A 69 -14.90 15.08 3.14
C ARG A 69 -14.99 14.18 1.91
N GLY A 70 -15.90 13.21 1.98
CA GLY A 70 -16.23 12.32 0.85
C GLY A 70 -15.17 11.26 0.54
N ASN A 71 -15.64 10.01 0.45
CA ASN A 71 -14.91 8.78 0.07
C ASN A 71 -13.74 8.34 0.99
N SER A 72 -14.09 7.36 1.82
CA SER A 72 -13.35 6.59 2.82
C SER A 72 -12.09 5.84 2.36
N HIS A 73 -11.27 6.42 1.49
CA HIS A 73 -10.08 5.75 0.94
C HIS A 73 -8.87 5.77 1.87
N ILE A 74 -8.70 6.83 2.66
CA ILE A 74 -7.61 6.93 3.65
C ILE A 74 -7.83 5.94 4.80
N ASN A 75 -9.06 5.83 5.29
CA ASN A 75 -9.44 4.81 6.28
C ASN A 75 -9.12 3.38 5.79
N GLY A 76 -9.16 3.14 4.47
CA GLY A 76 -8.83 1.84 3.88
C GLY A 76 -7.35 1.48 3.98
N ILE A 77 -6.43 2.44 3.73
CA ILE A 77 -4.99 2.16 3.84
C ILE A 77 -4.56 2.11 5.31
N GLU A 78 -5.19 2.89 6.19
CA GLU A 78 -4.99 2.78 7.64
C GLU A 78 -5.44 1.42 8.18
N SER A 79 -6.58 0.90 7.70
CA SER A 79 -7.05 -0.45 8.02
C SER A 79 -6.01 -1.52 7.65
N PHE A 80 -5.38 -1.39 6.48
CA PHE A 80 -4.27 -2.25 6.08
C PHE A 80 -3.09 -2.17 7.04
N TRP A 81 -2.66 -0.97 7.43
CA TRP A 81 -1.53 -0.81 8.37
C TRP A 81 -1.84 -1.38 9.75
N GLY A 82 -3.07 -1.23 10.24
CA GLY A 82 -3.54 -1.88 11.47
C GLY A 82 -3.48 -3.40 11.37
N TYR A 83 -3.97 -3.97 10.26
CA TYR A 83 -3.88 -5.40 9.97
C TYR A 83 -2.43 -5.91 9.92
N ALA A 84 -1.57 -5.22 9.18
CA ALA A 84 -0.16 -5.60 9.04
C ALA A 84 0.55 -5.57 10.39
N LYS A 85 0.39 -4.49 11.17
CA LYS A 85 0.96 -4.38 12.52
C LYS A 85 0.54 -5.54 13.41
N ASN A 86 -0.76 -5.84 13.47
CA ASN A 86 -1.29 -6.92 14.32
C ASN A 86 -0.77 -8.31 13.90
N ARG A 87 -0.49 -8.52 12.61
CA ARG A 87 0.10 -9.77 12.12
C ARG A 87 1.59 -9.85 12.48
N LEU A 88 2.34 -8.80 12.18
CA LEU A 88 3.79 -8.75 12.36
C LEU A 88 4.22 -8.85 13.83
N VAL A 89 3.44 -8.28 14.76
CA VAL A 89 3.72 -8.37 16.21
C VAL A 89 3.72 -9.82 16.72
N LYS A 90 3.00 -10.74 16.05
CA LYS A 90 2.96 -12.16 16.46
C LYS A 90 4.28 -12.89 16.28
N PHE A 91 5.20 -12.35 15.47
CA PHE A 91 6.52 -12.95 15.26
C PHE A 91 7.48 -12.77 16.44
N LYS A 92 7.10 -11.98 17.47
CA LYS A 92 7.92 -11.74 18.69
C LYS A 92 9.36 -11.27 18.41
N GLY A 93 9.52 -10.53 17.31
CA GLY A 93 10.80 -10.14 16.73
C GLY A 93 10.74 -10.32 15.22
N MET A 94 11.37 -9.43 14.46
CA MET A 94 11.41 -9.52 13.00
C MET A 94 12.86 -9.48 12.52
N ASN A 95 13.22 -10.42 11.66
CA ASN A 95 14.50 -10.35 10.97
C ASN A 95 14.40 -9.26 9.89
N LYS A 96 15.32 -8.29 9.93
CA LYS A 96 15.37 -7.18 8.98
C LYS A 96 15.50 -7.66 7.53
N SER A 97 16.16 -8.79 7.28
CA SER A 97 16.29 -9.37 5.94
C SER A 97 14.97 -9.95 5.42
N MET A 98 14.09 -10.41 6.31
CA MET A 98 12.81 -11.03 5.95
C MET A 98 11.65 -10.03 5.90
N PHE A 99 11.80 -8.87 6.52
CA PHE A 99 10.74 -7.88 6.65
C PHE A 99 10.06 -7.50 5.33
N ASN A 100 10.80 -7.45 4.22
CA ASN A 100 10.21 -7.21 2.90
C ASN A 100 9.24 -8.32 2.48
N LEU A 101 9.60 -9.58 2.73
CA LEU A 101 8.76 -10.74 2.44
C LEU A 101 7.53 -10.76 3.35
N ASP A 102 7.70 -10.47 4.64
CA ASP A 102 6.59 -10.42 5.61
C ASP A 102 5.58 -9.32 5.24
N LEU A 103 6.06 -8.16 4.80
CA LEU A 103 5.22 -7.07 4.33
C LEU A 103 4.48 -7.47 3.04
N LYS A 104 5.14 -8.17 2.11
CA LYS A 104 4.52 -8.67 0.89
C LYS A 104 3.51 -9.79 1.15
N GLU A 105 3.73 -10.63 2.15
CA GLU A 105 2.72 -11.59 2.61
C GLU A 105 1.49 -10.86 3.17
N CYS A 106 1.69 -9.81 3.97
CA CYS A 106 0.58 -8.98 4.47
C CYS A 106 -0.22 -8.37 3.33
N GLU A 107 0.45 -7.77 2.34
CA GLU A 107 -0.17 -7.23 1.13
C GLU A 107 -0.98 -8.30 0.38
N PHE A 108 -0.38 -9.46 0.12
CA PHE A 108 -1.02 -10.56 -0.59
C PHE A 108 -2.27 -11.05 0.14
N ARG A 109 -2.19 -11.24 1.45
CA ARG A 109 -3.35 -11.71 2.24
C ARG A 109 -4.46 -10.69 2.30
N PHE A 110 -4.12 -9.41 2.52
CA PHE A 110 -5.11 -8.35 2.56
C PHE A 110 -5.88 -8.23 1.24
N ASN A 111 -5.16 -8.36 0.11
CA ASN A 111 -5.76 -8.34 -1.22
C ASN A 111 -6.64 -9.55 -1.54
N ASN A 112 -6.55 -10.62 -0.76
CA ASN A 112 -7.25 -11.89 -0.99
C ASN A 112 -8.10 -12.33 0.21
N LEU A 113 -8.49 -11.40 1.12
CA LEU A 113 -9.23 -11.70 2.35
C LEU A 113 -10.51 -12.51 2.14
N LYS A 114 -11.21 -12.28 1.02
CA LYS A 114 -12.48 -12.96 0.68
C LYS A 114 -12.30 -14.22 -0.16
N GLN A 115 -11.06 -14.60 -0.46
CA GLN A 115 -10.76 -15.70 -1.35
C GLN A 115 -10.13 -16.86 -0.59
N ASN A 116 -10.21 -18.06 -1.18
CA ASN A 116 -9.51 -19.22 -0.65
C ASN A 116 -8.03 -19.13 -1.04
N ILE A 117 -7.21 -18.63 -0.12
CA ILE A 117 -5.76 -18.44 -0.31
C ILE A 117 -5.06 -19.74 -0.72
N TYR A 118 -5.47 -20.87 -0.14
CA TYR A 118 -4.89 -22.17 -0.49
C TYR A 118 -5.08 -22.50 -1.97
N LYS A 119 -6.29 -22.28 -2.52
CA LYS A 119 -6.56 -22.50 -3.95
C LYS A 119 -5.74 -21.55 -4.85
N ILE A 120 -5.55 -20.30 -4.43
CA ILE A 120 -4.73 -19.34 -5.18
C ILE A 120 -3.28 -19.80 -5.22
N LEU A 121 -2.70 -20.13 -4.06
CA LEU A 121 -1.30 -20.56 -3.95
C LEU A 121 -1.07 -21.85 -4.73
N LEU A 122 -1.99 -22.83 -4.63
CA LEU A 122 -1.92 -24.07 -5.41
C LEU A 122 -1.93 -23.78 -6.92
N GLY A 123 -2.76 -22.83 -7.37
CA GLY A 123 -2.78 -22.39 -8.76
C GLY A 123 -1.48 -21.71 -9.20
N MET A 124 -0.87 -20.90 -8.32
CA MET A 124 0.43 -20.26 -8.58
C MET A 124 1.54 -21.30 -8.69
N PHE A 125 1.66 -22.21 -7.72
CA PHE A 125 2.71 -23.23 -7.70
C PHE A 125 2.63 -24.23 -8.87
N ARG A 126 1.43 -24.44 -9.42
CA ARG A 126 1.25 -25.25 -10.64
C ARG A 126 1.75 -24.55 -11.91
N LYS A 127 1.68 -23.22 -11.95
CA LYS A 127 2.15 -22.42 -13.09
C LYS A 127 3.64 -22.13 -13.00
N GLU A 128 4.10 -21.81 -11.81
CA GLU A 128 5.49 -21.50 -11.49
C GLU A 128 5.92 -22.42 -10.35
N SER A 129 6.53 -23.54 -10.72
CA SER A 129 7.05 -24.50 -9.73
C SER A 129 8.09 -23.83 -8.85
N LEU A 130 7.99 -24.03 -7.54
CA LEU A 130 9.02 -23.59 -6.60
C LEU A 130 10.35 -24.25 -6.95
N LYS A 131 11.34 -23.45 -7.33
CA LYS A 131 12.72 -23.90 -7.44
C LYS A 131 13.29 -23.92 -6.03
N LEU A 132 13.22 -25.08 -5.39
CA LEU A 132 13.90 -25.31 -4.12
C LEU A 132 15.38 -25.51 -4.45
N SER A 133 16.21 -24.54 -4.05
CA SER A 133 17.68 -24.61 -4.11
C SER A 133 18.23 -25.37 -2.93
#